data_AF-A0A7V4YWC4-F1
#
_entry.id   AF-A0A7V4YWC4-F1
#
_cell.length_a   1.000
_cell.length_b   1.000
_cell.length_c   1.000
_cell.angle_alpha   90.00
_cell.angle_beta   90.00
_cell.angle_gamma   90.00
#
_symmetry.space_group_name_H-M   'P 1'
#
loop_
_entity.id
_entity.type
_entity.pdbx_description
1 polymer ?
#
loop_
_entity_poly.entity_id
_entity_poly.type
_entity_poly.pdbx_seq_one_letter_code
_entity_poly.pdbx_strand_id
1 'polypeptide(L)'
;MTSLPNLLISFAVIGALLTVWTVRMKEHKSILWSFLQHFCGVWFTFSGLVKAVDPIGTAYKMEDYFAAFEPTFAGLNNVFAGIAPLFPWLSKYAEGFSIFMIVLEIALGVMLIVGFKRRLTAWLFFLVVFFFTVLTGFTYLTGFVPTEANFFDFAQWGPYVKTQMRVTDCGCFGDFIKLDPKISFFKDLGLMIPALLFLFRWSKMHELWNGRVQNLAVGITTAASLLFCLQNTYWDLPAVDFRPFKVGANVRERKELETNAKVDILGWVLRNDSLDKTITFMEPEPGKITYYKEYTKAQGWKVKDQIQTDWYVEKDGQKIPVTKTKVSDFAVESSEGEVTDDILNEKGYSLMIIAYKLKGQKQIETIAVPDTTWASDTVRVTKDSFYLQPRIVSVGQKTIEKEVFIPAADYAERFQKEVNPLAEAASKAGWKVYAITTYGDSESAADFAERVQAKYSFYKADDKLLKTIIRANPGVVVWKDGQVLDMYHHRHLPTFEALSGKWK
;
A
#
# COMPACT_ATOMS: atom_id res chain seq x y z
N MET A 1 15.09 -10.50 -9.90
CA MET A 1 14.12 -9.44 -10.27
C MET A 1 14.47 -8.96 -11.67
N THR A 2 13.51 -8.91 -12.58
CA THR A 2 13.73 -8.37 -13.94
C THR A 2 13.92 -6.86 -13.86
N SER A 3 15.01 -6.33 -14.39
CA SER A 3 15.22 -4.90 -14.48
C SER A 3 14.37 -4.29 -15.60
N LEU A 4 14.08 -2.99 -15.52
CA LEU A 4 13.34 -2.28 -16.57
C LEU A 4 13.97 -2.47 -17.97
N PRO A 5 15.31 -2.36 -18.16
CA PRO A 5 15.94 -2.64 -19.45
C PRO A 5 15.64 -4.03 -20.01
N ASN A 6 15.63 -5.06 -19.17
CA ASN A 6 15.31 -6.42 -19.60
C ASN A 6 13.86 -6.53 -20.10
N LEU A 7 12.93 -5.83 -19.44
CA LEU A 7 11.54 -5.75 -19.90
C LEU A 7 11.42 -4.98 -21.22
N LEU A 8 12.11 -3.85 -21.36
CA LEU A 8 12.13 -3.07 -22.61
C LEU A 8 12.56 -3.92 -23.80
N ILE A 9 13.67 -4.65 -23.63
CA ILE A 9 14.21 -5.55 -24.66
C ILE A 9 13.21 -6.66 -24.95
N SER A 10 12.64 -7.29 -23.92
CA SER A 10 11.67 -8.37 -24.09
C SER A 10 10.43 -7.91 -24.85
N PHE A 11 9.89 -6.74 -24.52
CA PHE A 11 8.73 -6.18 -25.22
C PHE A 11 9.06 -5.77 -26.65
N ALA A 12 10.27 -5.24 -26.91
CA ALA A 12 10.74 -4.94 -28.25
C ALA A 12 10.87 -6.23 -29.09
N VAL A 13 11.42 -7.30 -28.53
CA VAL A 13 11.54 -8.60 -29.21
C VAL A 13 10.16 -9.18 -29.53
N ILE A 14 9.25 -9.23 -28.56
CA ILE A 14 7.88 -9.73 -28.78
C ILE A 14 7.16 -8.86 -29.81
N GLY A 15 7.27 -7.53 -29.70
CA GLY A 15 6.70 -6.59 -30.66
C GLY A 15 7.24 -6.79 -32.08
N ALA A 16 8.55 -7.04 -32.21
CA ALA A 16 9.17 -7.33 -33.50
C ALA A 16 8.67 -8.66 -34.09
N LEU A 17 8.55 -9.71 -33.28
CA LEU A 17 8.01 -11.01 -33.72
C LEU A 17 6.56 -10.88 -34.21
N LEU A 18 5.72 -10.17 -33.45
CA LEU A 18 4.35 -9.88 -33.86
C LEU A 18 4.31 -9.06 -35.16
N THR A 19 5.23 -8.10 -35.32
CA THR A 19 5.34 -7.30 -36.56
C THR A 19 5.76 -8.15 -37.75
N VAL A 20 6.72 -9.06 -37.59
CA VAL A 20 7.12 -10.01 -38.65
C VAL A 20 5.93 -10.87 -39.06
N TRP A 21 5.14 -11.33 -38.08
CA TRP A 21 3.94 -12.10 -38.34
C TRP A 21 2.88 -11.28 -39.09
N THR A 22 2.59 -10.05 -38.68
CA THR A 22 1.62 -9.18 -39.37
C THR A 22 2.08 -8.76 -40.78
N VAL A 23 3.38 -8.57 -40.96
CA VAL A 23 3.99 -8.36 -42.29
C VAL A 23 3.77 -9.58 -43.18
N ARG A 24 4.00 -10.79 -42.65
CA ARG A 24 3.79 -12.05 -43.38
C ARG A 24 2.33 -12.28 -43.75
N MET A 25 1.40 -11.82 -42.92
CA MET A 25 -0.05 -11.85 -43.20
C MET A 25 -0.51 -10.76 -44.19
N LYS A 26 0.38 -9.85 -44.62
CA LYS A 26 0.08 -8.70 -45.49
C LYS A 26 -0.98 -7.74 -44.93
N GLU A 27 -1.22 -7.74 -43.62
CA GLU A 27 -2.19 -6.86 -42.95
C GLU A 27 -1.55 -5.57 -42.38
N HIS A 28 -0.33 -5.25 -42.83
CA HIS A 28 0.41 -4.06 -42.41
C HIS A 28 0.24 -2.90 -43.39
N LYS A 29 0.19 -1.67 -42.88
CA LYS A 29 0.26 -0.45 -43.70
C LYS A 29 1.67 0.16 -43.71
N SER A 30 2.36 0.05 -42.58
CA SER A 30 3.73 0.48 -42.41
C SER A 30 4.37 -0.33 -41.30
N ILE A 31 5.55 -0.86 -41.55
CA ILE A 31 6.26 -1.76 -40.64
C ILE A 31 6.56 -1.05 -39.31
N LEU A 32 6.99 0.22 -39.36
CA LEU A 32 7.30 0.99 -38.16
C LEU A 32 6.07 1.22 -37.27
N TRP A 33 4.93 1.57 -37.87
CA TRP A 33 3.69 1.79 -37.13
C TRP A 33 3.17 0.51 -36.50
N SER A 34 3.23 -0.61 -37.23
CA SER A 34 2.87 -1.92 -36.71
C SER A 34 3.78 -2.35 -35.56
N PHE A 35 5.08 -2.09 -35.65
CA PHE A 35 6.01 -2.33 -34.56
C PHE A 35 5.68 -1.51 -33.32
N LEU A 36 5.53 -0.19 -33.45
CA LEU A 36 5.18 0.67 -32.32
C LEU A 36 3.86 0.26 -31.68
N GLN A 37 2.87 -0.12 -32.50
CA GLN A 37 1.56 -0.57 -32.06
C GLN A 37 1.64 -1.89 -31.28
N HIS A 38 2.41 -2.88 -31.77
CA HIS A 38 2.64 -4.13 -31.04
C HIS A 38 3.47 -3.92 -29.77
N PHE A 39 4.52 -3.08 -29.82
CA PHE A 39 5.34 -2.76 -28.66
C PHE A 39 4.50 -2.13 -27.54
N CYS A 40 3.73 -1.09 -27.85
CA CYS A 40 2.85 -0.43 -26.87
C CYS A 40 1.73 -1.37 -26.38
N GLY A 41 1.23 -2.22 -27.27
CA GLY A 41 0.21 -3.21 -26.92
C GLY A 41 0.71 -4.27 -25.94
N VAL A 42 1.88 -4.87 -26.21
CA VAL A 42 2.54 -5.83 -25.31
C VAL A 42 2.85 -5.19 -23.97
N TRP A 43 3.31 -3.93 -23.98
CA TRP A 43 3.57 -3.17 -22.77
C TRP A 43 2.34 -3.08 -21.87
N PHE A 44 1.23 -2.58 -22.43
CA PHE A 44 0.00 -2.34 -21.68
C PHE A 44 -0.64 -3.65 -21.22
N THR A 45 -0.63 -4.69 -22.06
CA THR A 45 -1.12 -6.01 -21.67
C THR A 45 -0.29 -6.58 -20.52
N PHE A 46 1.05 -6.53 -20.58
CA PHE A 46 1.90 -7.03 -19.50
C PHE A 46 1.73 -6.21 -18.21
N SER A 47 1.80 -4.89 -18.31
CA SER A 47 1.63 -3.99 -17.15
C SER A 47 0.27 -4.19 -16.47
N GLY A 48 -0.80 -4.28 -17.26
CA GLY A 48 -2.14 -4.56 -16.77
C GLY A 48 -2.27 -5.94 -16.13
N LEU A 49 -1.72 -7.00 -16.74
CA LEU A 49 -1.78 -8.36 -16.18
C LEU A 49 -1.11 -8.46 -14.82
N VAL A 50 0.05 -7.83 -14.68
CA VAL A 50 0.78 -7.80 -13.41
C VAL A 50 -0.01 -7.06 -12.33
N LYS A 51 -0.65 -5.94 -12.66
CA LYS A 51 -1.55 -5.24 -11.73
C LYS A 51 -2.81 -6.05 -11.41
N ALA A 52 -3.32 -6.83 -12.36
CA ALA A 52 -4.52 -7.65 -12.18
C ALA A 52 -4.32 -8.81 -11.18
N VAL A 53 -3.06 -9.19 -10.92
CA VAL A 53 -2.72 -10.14 -9.85
C VAL A 53 -3.00 -9.53 -8.47
N ASP A 54 -2.79 -8.23 -8.28
CA ASP A 54 -3.11 -7.51 -7.03
C ASP A 54 -3.80 -6.15 -7.31
N PRO A 55 -5.11 -6.16 -7.65
CA PRO A 55 -5.87 -4.94 -7.90
C PRO A 55 -5.96 -4.04 -6.67
N ILE A 56 -5.96 -4.65 -5.47
CA ILE A 56 -6.01 -3.95 -4.19
C ILE A 56 -4.72 -3.13 -3.97
N GLY A 57 -3.56 -3.68 -4.32
CA GLY A 57 -2.29 -2.94 -4.28
C GLY A 57 -2.33 -1.67 -5.15
N THR A 58 -2.93 -1.75 -6.34
CA THR A 58 -3.12 -0.57 -7.21
C THR A 58 -4.13 0.43 -6.63
N ALA A 59 -5.17 -0.04 -5.93
CA ALA A 59 -6.14 0.84 -5.26
C ALA A 59 -5.46 1.69 -4.17
N TYR A 60 -4.58 1.11 -3.35
CA TYR A 60 -3.85 1.87 -2.32
C TYR A 60 -2.92 2.91 -2.90
N LYS A 61 -2.32 2.66 -4.07
CA LYS A 61 -1.56 3.68 -4.76
C LYS A 61 -2.43 4.85 -5.17
N MET A 62 -3.64 4.58 -5.65
CA MET A 62 -4.60 5.65 -5.95
C MET A 62 -5.02 6.40 -4.68
N GLU A 63 -5.25 5.71 -3.56
CA GLU A 63 -5.52 6.36 -2.27
C GLU A 63 -4.35 7.25 -1.81
N ASP A 64 -3.10 6.80 -1.97
CA ASP A 64 -1.88 7.59 -1.68
C ASP A 64 -1.84 8.87 -2.54
N TYR A 65 -2.13 8.75 -3.84
CA TYR A 65 -2.22 9.90 -4.73
C TYR A 65 -3.33 10.86 -4.33
N PHE A 66 -4.53 10.36 -3.99
CA PHE A 66 -5.65 11.18 -3.57
C PHE A 66 -5.38 11.89 -2.24
N ALA A 67 -4.77 11.21 -1.27
CA ALA A 67 -4.34 11.79 -0.01
C ALA A 67 -3.25 12.86 -0.21
N ALA A 68 -2.36 12.70 -1.19
CA ALA A 68 -1.36 13.72 -1.53
C ALA A 68 -1.98 14.91 -2.30
N PHE A 69 -3.00 14.66 -3.12
CA PHE A 69 -3.66 15.71 -3.91
C PHE A 69 -4.59 16.59 -3.08
N GLU A 70 -5.31 16.05 -2.09
CA GLU A 70 -6.20 16.85 -1.23
C GLU A 70 -5.52 18.12 -0.66
N PRO A 71 -4.41 18.05 0.10
CA PRO A 71 -3.74 19.25 0.61
C PRO A 71 -3.10 20.08 -0.50
N THR A 72 -2.71 19.45 -1.61
CA THR A 72 -2.15 20.15 -2.78
C THR A 72 -3.15 21.13 -3.38
N PHE A 73 -4.38 20.67 -3.60
CA PHE A 73 -5.43 21.47 -4.21
C PHE A 73 -6.17 22.33 -3.19
N ALA A 74 -6.31 21.89 -1.94
CA ALA A 74 -6.93 22.68 -0.87
C ALA A 74 -6.15 23.96 -0.55
N GLY A 75 -4.82 23.95 -0.70
CA GLY A 75 -3.99 25.14 -0.48
C GLY A 75 -4.08 26.21 -1.59
N LEU A 76 -4.89 26.00 -2.62
CA LEU A 76 -5.12 26.99 -3.68
C LEU A 76 -6.23 27.96 -3.30
N ASN A 77 -6.10 29.22 -3.70
CA ASN A 77 -7.16 30.24 -3.57
C ASN A 77 -7.92 30.48 -4.88
N ASN A 78 -7.93 29.51 -5.80
CA ASN A 78 -8.50 29.63 -7.15
C ASN A 78 -9.58 28.57 -7.43
N VAL A 79 -10.09 28.52 -8.67
CA VAL A 79 -11.16 27.59 -9.09
C VAL A 79 -10.82 26.11 -8.82
N PHE A 80 -9.53 25.76 -8.79
CA PHE A 80 -9.09 24.38 -8.53
C PHE A 80 -9.17 23.98 -7.04
N ALA A 81 -9.33 24.94 -6.13
CA ALA A 81 -9.56 24.67 -4.70
C ALA A 81 -10.86 23.89 -4.46
N GLY A 82 -11.89 24.16 -5.28
CA GLY A 82 -13.17 23.46 -5.23
C GLY A 82 -13.09 21.97 -5.64
N ILE A 83 -11.95 21.51 -6.16
CA ILE A 83 -11.71 20.11 -6.52
C ILE A 83 -11.20 19.31 -5.32
N ALA A 84 -10.66 19.94 -4.26
CA ALA A 84 -10.11 19.22 -3.11
C ALA A 84 -11.08 18.19 -2.49
N PRO A 85 -12.38 18.47 -2.30
CA PRO A 85 -13.34 17.50 -1.77
C PRO A 85 -13.58 16.27 -2.67
N LEU A 86 -13.18 16.34 -3.94
CA LEU A 86 -13.29 15.22 -4.88
C LEU A 86 -12.34 14.07 -4.51
N PHE A 87 -11.15 14.37 -3.98
CA PHE A 87 -10.14 13.34 -3.71
C PHE A 87 -10.56 12.39 -2.56
N PRO A 88 -11.08 12.87 -1.42
CA PRO A 88 -11.66 11.99 -0.40
C PRO A 88 -12.85 11.18 -0.92
N TRP A 89 -13.66 11.75 -1.82
CA TRP A 89 -14.76 11.02 -2.44
C TRP A 89 -14.26 9.91 -3.36
N LEU A 90 -13.25 10.19 -4.21
CA LEU A 90 -12.62 9.20 -5.09
C LEU A 90 -11.93 8.09 -4.31
N SER A 91 -11.33 8.40 -3.15
CA SER A 91 -10.70 7.42 -2.26
C SER A 91 -11.69 6.33 -1.81
N LYS A 92 -12.96 6.67 -1.55
CA LYS A 92 -14.00 5.68 -1.22
C LYS A 92 -14.30 4.69 -2.34
N TYR A 93 -14.00 5.04 -3.59
CA TYR A 93 -14.21 4.21 -4.77
C TYR A 93 -12.89 3.71 -5.38
N ALA A 94 -11.77 3.83 -4.68
CA ALA A 94 -10.44 3.49 -5.19
C ALA A 94 -10.33 2.02 -5.65
N GLU A 95 -10.95 1.07 -4.94
CA GLU A 95 -11.00 -0.35 -5.32
C GLU A 95 -11.65 -0.55 -6.70
N GLY A 96 -12.85 0.00 -6.89
CA GLY A 96 -13.59 -0.10 -8.16
C GLY A 96 -12.89 0.63 -9.29
N PHE A 97 -12.33 1.82 -9.02
CA PHE A 97 -11.54 2.58 -9.98
C PHE A 97 -10.28 1.83 -10.42
N SER A 98 -9.58 1.18 -9.48
CA SER A 98 -8.40 0.35 -9.75
C SER A 98 -8.73 -0.81 -10.69
N ILE A 99 -9.78 -1.58 -10.38
CA ILE A 99 -10.23 -2.70 -11.23
C ILE A 99 -10.58 -2.20 -12.63
N PHE A 100 -11.36 -1.12 -12.73
CA PHE A 100 -11.74 -0.52 -14.01
C PHE A 100 -10.51 -0.10 -14.83
N MET A 101 -9.56 0.59 -14.21
CA MET A 101 -8.36 1.08 -14.88
C MET A 101 -7.48 -0.08 -15.37
N ILE A 102 -7.29 -1.13 -14.55
CA ILE A 102 -6.51 -2.32 -14.92
C ILE A 102 -7.17 -3.06 -16.10
N VAL A 103 -8.49 -3.25 -16.04
CA VAL A 103 -9.25 -3.89 -17.12
C VAL A 103 -9.14 -3.07 -18.41
N LEU A 104 -9.25 -1.74 -18.31
CA LEU A 104 -9.07 -0.82 -19.43
C LEU A 104 -7.66 -0.91 -20.00
N GLU A 105 -6.62 -0.98 -19.18
CA GLU A 105 -5.22 -1.08 -19.60
C GLU A 105 -4.95 -2.38 -20.38
N ILE A 106 -5.41 -3.52 -19.86
CA ILE A 106 -5.29 -4.82 -20.55
C ILE A 106 -6.07 -4.79 -21.87
N ALA A 107 -7.31 -4.30 -21.84
CA ALA A 107 -8.15 -4.19 -23.02
C ALA A 107 -7.50 -3.30 -24.08
N LEU A 108 -6.94 -2.14 -23.69
CA LEU A 108 -6.22 -1.24 -24.59
C LEU A 108 -4.97 -1.89 -25.17
N GLY A 109 -4.21 -2.65 -24.38
CA GLY A 109 -3.07 -3.42 -24.85
C GLY A 109 -3.46 -4.38 -25.98
N VAL A 110 -4.55 -5.13 -25.81
CA VAL A 110 -5.08 -6.04 -26.84
C VAL A 110 -5.68 -5.29 -28.03
N MET A 111 -6.38 -4.16 -27.78
CA MET A 111 -6.91 -3.29 -28.84
C MET A 111 -5.79 -2.76 -29.73
N LEU A 112 -4.63 -2.41 -29.16
CA LEU A 112 -3.44 -2.02 -29.92
C LEU A 112 -2.88 -3.21 -30.71
N ILE A 113 -2.66 -4.37 -30.09
CA ILE A 113 -2.10 -5.55 -30.79
C ILE A 113 -2.96 -5.93 -32.00
N VAL A 114 -4.29 -6.00 -31.82
CA VAL A 114 -5.23 -6.43 -32.86
C VAL A 114 -5.59 -5.30 -33.83
N GLY A 115 -5.42 -4.03 -33.44
CA GLY A 115 -5.83 -2.89 -34.26
C GLY A 115 -7.34 -2.61 -34.22
N PHE A 116 -7.97 -2.86 -33.08
CA PHE A 116 -9.39 -2.57 -32.89
C PHE A 116 -9.65 -1.06 -32.96
N LYS A 117 -10.71 -0.64 -33.69
CA LYS A 117 -11.22 0.76 -33.74
C LYS A 117 -10.14 1.84 -33.57
N ARG A 118 -9.19 1.93 -34.51
CA ARG A 118 -7.96 2.75 -34.45
C ARG A 118 -8.11 4.14 -33.82
N ARG A 119 -9.15 4.90 -34.20
CA ARG A 119 -9.38 6.27 -33.67
C ARG A 119 -9.69 6.25 -32.17
N LEU A 120 -10.55 5.34 -31.72
CA LEU A 120 -10.90 5.19 -30.31
C LEU A 120 -9.68 4.74 -29.51
N THR A 121 -8.97 3.72 -30.00
CA THR A 121 -7.79 3.16 -29.34
C THR A 121 -6.67 4.18 -29.20
N ALA A 122 -6.40 4.99 -30.23
CA ALA A 122 -5.41 6.06 -30.17
C ALA A 122 -5.77 7.11 -29.11
N TRP A 123 -7.04 7.54 -29.05
CA TRP A 123 -7.52 8.50 -28.05
C TRP A 123 -7.45 7.95 -26.63
N LEU A 124 -7.94 6.73 -26.41
CA LEU A 124 -7.92 6.09 -25.09
C LEU A 124 -6.49 5.83 -24.61
N PHE A 125 -5.62 5.33 -25.50
CA PHE A 125 -4.20 5.13 -25.19
C PHE A 125 -3.53 6.45 -24.80
N PHE A 126 -3.75 7.52 -25.58
CA PHE A 126 -3.24 8.85 -25.24
C PHE A 126 -3.75 9.34 -23.89
N LEU A 127 -5.05 9.24 -23.61
CA LEU A 127 -5.62 9.69 -22.35
C LEU A 127 -5.05 8.94 -21.14
N VAL A 128 -4.87 7.62 -21.25
CA VAL A 128 -4.29 6.81 -20.16
C VAL A 128 -2.81 7.13 -19.96
N VAL A 129 -2.02 7.21 -21.03
CA VAL A 129 -0.59 7.59 -20.93
C VAL A 129 -0.45 9.01 -20.39
N PHE A 130 -1.29 9.95 -20.83
CA PHE A 130 -1.33 11.32 -20.33
C PHE A 130 -1.66 11.37 -18.84
N PHE A 131 -2.69 10.64 -18.41
CA PHE A 131 -3.06 10.52 -17.01
C PHE A 131 -1.89 9.99 -16.16
N PHE A 132 -1.24 8.89 -16.57
CA PHE A 132 -0.08 8.37 -15.84
C PHE A 132 1.11 9.32 -15.87
N THR A 133 1.37 10.00 -16.99
CA THR A 133 2.45 11.00 -17.10
C THR A 133 2.22 12.15 -16.10
N VAL A 134 0.98 12.56 -15.88
CA VAL A 134 0.64 13.58 -14.88
C VAL A 134 0.87 13.05 -13.46
N LEU A 135 0.45 11.82 -13.15
CA LEU A 135 0.68 11.22 -11.82
C LEU A 135 2.17 11.03 -11.53
N THR A 136 2.93 10.48 -12.47
CA THR A 136 4.37 10.26 -12.31
C THR A 136 5.16 11.55 -12.33
N GLY A 137 4.74 12.51 -13.14
CA GLY A 137 5.23 13.88 -13.12
C GLY A 137 5.00 14.53 -11.76
N PHE A 138 3.80 14.44 -11.20
CA PHE A 138 3.50 14.96 -9.87
C PHE A 138 4.43 14.35 -8.81
N THR A 139 4.54 13.02 -8.77
CA THR A 139 5.43 12.35 -7.80
C THR A 139 6.88 12.80 -7.95
N TYR A 140 7.41 12.80 -9.17
CA TYR A 140 8.78 13.23 -9.43
C TYR A 140 9.01 14.71 -9.06
N LEU A 141 8.08 15.58 -9.42
CA LEU A 141 8.17 17.02 -9.17
C LEU A 141 8.02 17.36 -7.68
N THR A 142 7.23 16.61 -6.91
CA THR A 142 7.13 16.82 -5.44
C THR A 142 8.46 16.62 -4.73
N GLY A 143 9.42 15.90 -5.31
CA GLY A 143 10.78 15.83 -4.78
C GLY A 143 11.55 17.16 -4.81
N PHE A 144 11.07 18.18 -5.52
CA PHE A 144 11.63 19.54 -5.50
C PHE A 144 10.88 20.47 -4.52
N VAL A 145 9.78 19.99 -3.91
CA VAL A 145 8.88 20.81 -3.11
C VAL A 145 9.13 20.53 -1.63
N PRO A 146 9.54 21.54 -0.84
CA PRO A 146 9.65 21.39 0.61
C PRO A 146 8.32 20.97 1.25
N THR A 147 8.38 20.22 2.34
CA THR A 147 7.20 19.69 3.05
C THR A 147 6.21 20.77 3.53
N GLU A 148 6.71 21.96 3.82
CA GLU A 148 5.91 23.11 4.29
C GLU A 148 5.30 23.95 3.15
N ALA A 149 5.74 23.74 1.90
CA ALA A 149 5.29 24.52 0.74
C ALA A 149 4.19 23.79 -0.05
N ASN A 150 3.29 24.56 -0.66
CA ASN A 150 2.36 23.98 -1.62
C ASN A 150 3.10 23.63 -2.92
N PHE A 151 2.59 22.61 -3.64
CA PHE A 151 3.14 22.20 -4.93
C PHE A 151 3.16 23.36 -5.95
N PHE A 152 2.14 24.23 -5.94
CA PHE A 152 2.01 25.32 -6.90
C PHE A 152 2.83 26.58 -6.55
N ASP A 153 3.52 26.59 -5.41
CA ASP A 153 4.39 27.70 -5.01
C ASP A 153 5.76 27.57 -5.67
N PHE A 154 5.83 27.74 -6.99
CA PHE A 154 7.04 27.52 -7.78
C PHE A 154 8.27 28.31 -7.32
N ALA A 155 8.07 29.45 -6.63
CA ALA A 155 9.17 30.23 -6.06
C ALA A 155 9.85 29.55 -4.85
N GLN A 156 9.15 28.64 -4.16
CA GLN A 156 9.65 27.90 -3.00
C GLN A 156 10.27 26.55 -3.38
N TRP A 157 10.31 26.23 -4.68
CA TRP A 157 10.92 25.00 -5.16
C TRP A 157 12.43 25.04 -4.94
N GLY A 158 12.95 23.94 -4.41
CA GLY A 158 14.33 23.79 -4.02
C GLY A 158 15.06 22.72 -4.83
N PRO A 159 16.22 22.27 -4.35
CA PRO A 159 16.92 21.12 -4.93
C PRO A 159 16.08 19.85 -4.80
N TYR A 160 16.31 18.88 -5.69
CA TYR A 160 15.64 17.59 -5.61
C TYR A 160 16.09 16.80 -4.38
N VAL A 161 15.16 16.43 -3.52
CA VAL A 161 15.37 15.58 -2.34
C VAL A 161 14.39 14.41 -2.40
N LYS A 162 14.92 13.19 -2.48
CA LYS A 162 14.13 11.95 -2.61
C LYS A 162 13.16 11.73 -1.45
N THR A 163 13.50 12.17 -0.23
CA THR A 163 12.65 12.03 0.96
C THR A 163 11.44 12.96 0.98
N GLN A 164 11.41 14.00 0.15
CA GLN A 164 10.29 14.96 0.05
C GLN A 164 9.16 14.46 -0.88
N MET A 165 9.38 13.37 -1.61
CA MET A 165 8.36 12.81 -2.50
C MET A 165 7.12 12.41 -1.71
N ARG A 166 5.95 12.94 -2.11
CA ARG A 166 4.68 12.68 -1.42
C ARG A 166 4.17 11.25 -1.62
N VAL A 167 4.60 10.60 -2.71
CA VAL A 167 4.32 9.20 -3.01
C VAL A 167 5.65 8.54 -3.39
N THR A 168 5.96 7.35 -2.87
CA THR A 168 7.32 6.78 -2.97
C THR A 168 7.52 5.88 -4.20
N ASP A 169 6.45 5.43 -4.84
CA ASP A 169 6.50 4.65 -6.08
C ASP A 169 5.25 4.94 -6.94
N CYS A 170 5.34 4.64 -8.23
CA CYS A 170 4.31 5.00 -9.22
C CYS A 170 3.22 3.92 -9.41
N GLY A 171 3.44 2.69 -8.93
CA GLY A 171 2.49 1.57 -9.09
C GLY A 171 2.30 1.06 -10.53
N CYS A 172 3.06 1.54 -11.53
CA CYS A 172 2.89 1.12 -12.93
C CYS A 172 3.08 -0.38 -13.21
N PHE A 173 3.78 -1.13 -12.37
CA PHE A 173 3.89 -2.59 -12.49
C PHE A 173 3.39 -3.29 -11.22
N GLY A 174 2.49 -2.65 -10.47
CA GLY A 174 2.06 -3.14 -9.16
C GLY A 174 3.26 -3.43 -8.24
N ASP A 175 3.13 -4.46 -7.42
CA ASP A 175 4.20 -4.91 -6.51
C ASP A 175 5.28 -5.79 -7.20
N PHE A 176 5.13 -6.11 -8.49
CA PHE A 176 6.14 -6.90 -9.22
C PHE A 176 7.47 -6.16 -9.38
N ILE A 177 7.41 -4.88 -9.75
CA ILE A 177 8.58 -3.99 -9.84
C ILE A 177 8.20 -2.60 -9.35
N LYS A 178 8.86 -2.17 -8.26
CA LYS A 178 8.81 -0.79 -7.79
C LYS A 178 9.83 0.03 -8.54
N LEU A 179 9.34 0.91 -9.42
CA LEU A 179 10.18 1.84 -10.18
C LEU A 179 10.33 3.14 -9.42
N ASP A 180 11.54 3.70 -9.45
CA ASP A 180 11.79 5.06 -9.00
C ASP A 180 10.86 6.02 -9.78
N PRO A 181 10.20 6.99 -9.11
CA PRO A 181 9.36 7.98 -9.77
C PRO A 181 10.03 8.70 -10.94
N LYS A 182 11.33 8.99 -10.86
CA LYS A 182 12.07 9.62 -11.97
C LYS A 182 12.09 8.73 -13.20
N ILE A 183 12.43 7.44 -13.03
CA ILE A 183 12.45 6.46 -14.12
C ILE A 183 11.04 6.29 -14.69
N SER A 184 10.03 6.25 -13.81
CA SER A 184 8.63 6.10 -14.20
C SER A 184 8.14 7.26 -15.06
N PHE A 185 8.49 8.49 -14.69
CA PHE A 185 8.13 9.69 -15.45
C PHE A 185 8.74 9.71 -16.85
N PHE A 186 10.05 9.43 -16.98
CA PHE A 186 10.69 9.39 -18.31
C PHE A 186 10.19 8.23 -19.17
N LYS A 187 9.83 7.11 -18.55
CA LYS A 187 9.19 5.97 -19.23
C LYS A 187 7.82 6.37 -19.79
N ASP A 188 6.97 7.06 -19.02
CA ASP A 188 5.67 7.55 -19.51
C ASP A 188 5.83 8.62 -20.58
N LEU A 189 6.81 9.54 -20.45
CA LEU A 189 7.14 10.51 -21.49
C LEU A 189 7.62 9.83 -22.78
N GLY A 190 8.37 8.73 -22.66
CA GLY A 190 8.77 7.90 -23.80
C GLY A 190 7.57 7.25 -24.50
N LEU A 191 6.58 6.76 -23.74
CA LEU A 191 5.32 6.22 -24.26
C LEU A 191 4.38 7.31 -24.81
N MET A 192 4.55 8.55 -24.37
CA MET A 192 3.81 9.70 -24.91
C MET A 192 4.13 9.94 -26.39
N ILE A 193 5.36 9.66 -26.82
CA ILE A 193 5.79 9.82 -28.22
C ILE A 193 4.93 8.97 -29.17
N PRO A 194 4.85 7.62 -29.03
CA PRO A 194 3.97 6.82 -29.85
C PRO A 194 2.49 7.17 -29.62
N ALA A 195 2.09 7.59 -28.42
CA ALA A 195 0.71 8.01 -28.17
C ALA A 195 0.29 9.23 -29.01
N LEU A 196 1.12 10.27 -29.07
CA LEU A 196 0.91 11.43 -29.92
C LEU A 196 0.96 11.06 -31.41
N LEU A 197 1.89 10.20 -31.81
CA LEU A 197 1.96 9.71 -33.19
C LEU A 197 0.66 8.99 -33.59
N PHE A 198 0.13 8.11 -32.75
CA PHE A 198 -1.15 7.45 -32.99
C PHE A 198 -2.31 8.45 -33.04
N LEU A 199 -2.30 9.48 -32.17
CA LEU A 199 -3.33 10.52 -32.13
C LEU A 199 -3.40 11.35 -33.43
N PHE A 200 -2.26 11.69 -34.03
CA PHE A 200 -2.24 12.48 -35.27
C PHE A 200 -2.33 11.63 -36.55
N ARG A 201 -1.93 10.36 -36.50
CA ARG A 201 -1.81 9.50 -37.70
C ARG A 201 -2.46 8.12 -37.54
N TRP A 202 -3.56 8.04 -36.80
CA TRP A 202 -4.30 6.78 -36.55
C TRP A 202 -4.64 5.98 -37.83
N SER A 203 -4.76 6.62 -39.00
CA SER A 203 -5.05 5.93 -40.26
C SER A 203 -3.94 4.97 -40.73
N LYS A 204 -2.70 5.13 -40.23
CA LYS A 204 -1.54 4.29 -40.54
C LYS A 204 -1.43 3.05 -39.65
N MET A 205 -2.19 2.97 -38.57
CA MET A 205 -2.24 1.78 -37.70
C MET A 205 -2.82 0.58 -38.47
N HIS A 206 -2.28 -0.61 -38.17
CA HIS A 206 -2.77 -1.86 -38.75
C HIS A 206 -4.10 -2.28 -38.13
N GLU A 207 -4.82 -3.13 -38.85
CA GLU A 207 -6.05 -3.77 -38.42
C GLU A 207 -5.89 -5.24 -38.74
N LEU A 208 -5.91 -6.09 -37.72
CA LEU A 208 -5.77 -7.54 -37.88
C LEU A 208 -7.13 -8.19 -37.86
N TRP A 209 -7.36 -9.13 -38.77
CA TRP A 209 -8.61 -9.89 -38.87
C TRP A 209 -9.88 -9.05 -39.13
N ASN A 210 -11.00 -9.76 -39.27
CA ASN A 210 -12.31 -9.14 -39.46
C ASN A 210 -12.85 -8.53 -38.17
N GLY A 211 -13.64 -7.45 -38.27
CA GLY A 211 -14.17 -6.72 -37.12
C GLY A 211 -14.97 -7.56 -36.11
N ARG A 212 -15.61 -8.67 -36.54
CA ARG A 212 -16.27 -9.62 -35.62
C ARG A 212 -15.27 -10.32 -34.70
N VAL A 213 -14.14 -10.76 -35.25
CA VAL A 213 -13.07 -11.44 -34.49
C VAL A 213 -12.41 -10.46 -33.53
N GLN A 214 -12.16 -9.22 -33.98
CA GLN A 214 -11.62 -8.18 -33.11
C GLN A 214 -12.55 -7.85 -31.94
N ASN A 215 -13.85 -7.66 -32.20
CA ASN A 215 -14.86 -7.43 -31.17
C ASN A 215 -14.90 -8.57 -30.16
N LEU A 216 -14.87 -9.82 -30.64
CA LEU A 216 -14.87 -11.00 -29.78
C LEU A 216 -13.59 -11.08 -28.93
N ALA A 217 -12.42 -10.86 -29.53
CA ALA A 217 -11.14 -10.89 -28.83
C ALA A 217 -11.08 -9.84 -27.71
N VAL A 218 -11.45 -8.59 -27.99
CA VAL A 218 -11.49 -7.50 -27.01
C VAL A 218 -12.57 -7.74 -25.95
N GLY A 219 -13.74 -8.24 -26.35
CA GLY A 219 -14.85 -8.54 -25.44
C GLY A 219 -14.51 -9.66 -24.45
N ILE A 220 -13.98 -10.79 -24.96
CA ILE A 220 -13.52 -11.91 -24.12
C ILE A 220 -12.38 -11.45 -23.20
N THR A 221 -11.40 -10.71 -23.72
CA THR A 221 -10.28 -10.23 -22.90
C THR A 221 -10.77 -9.33 -21.76
N THR A 222 -11.66 -8.39 -22.05
CA THR A 222 -12.25 -7.48 -21.05
C THR A 222 -13.05 -8.26 -19.99
N ALA A 223 -13.86 -9.24 -20.40
CA ALA A 223 -14.62 -10.05 -19.46
C ALA A 223 -13.72 -10.96 -18.61
N ALA A 224 -12.70 -11.56 -19.22
CA ALA A 224 -11.74 -12.41 -18.54
C ALA A 224 -10.87 -11.62 -17.55
N SER A 225 -10.39 -10.43 -17.94
CA SER A 225 -9.62 -9.56 -17.05
C SER A 225 -10.46 -9.04 -15.89
N LEU A 226 -11.74 -8.69 -16.13
CA LEU A 226 -12.66 -8.32 -15.05
C LEU A 226 -12.87 -9.49 -14.08
N LEU A 227 -13.16 -10.69 -14.59
CA LEU A 227 -13.34 -11.89 -13.76
C LEU A 227 -12.07 -12.21 -12.95
N PHE A 228 -10.90 -12.09 -13.58
CA PHE A 228 -9.62 -12.30 -12.91
C PHE A 228 -9.38 -11.26 -11.81
N CYS A 229 -9.65 -9.97 -12.04
CA CYS A 229 -9.55 -8.95 -11.01
C CYS A 229 -10.53 -9.20 -9.84
N LEU A 230 -11.77 -9.59 -10.14
CA LEU A 230 -12.77 -9.90 -9.11
C LEU A 230 -12.37 -11.13 -8.28
N GLN A 231 -11.81 -12.15 -8.93
CA GLN A 231 -11.29 -13.33 -8.25
C GLN A 231 -10.20 -12.96 -7.25
N ASN A 232 -9.15 -12.27 -7.70
CA ASN A 232 -7.98 -11.90 -6.87
C ASN A 232 -8.29 -10.82 -5.81
N THR A 233 -9.45 -10.17 -5.87
CA THR A 233 -9.85 -9.11 -4.92
C THR A 233 -10.85 -9.62 -3.87
N TYR A 234 -11.86 -10.40 -4.28
CA TYR A 234 -13.01 -10.72 -3.43
C TYR A 234 -13.19 -12.21 -3.13
N TRP A 235 -12.63 -13.08 -3.95
CA TRP A 235 -12.91 -14.52 -3.87
C TRP A 235 -11.73 -15.30 -3.32
N ASP A 236 -10.51 -14.93 -3.69
CA ASP A 236 -9.30 -15.64 -3.33
C ASP A 236 -8.13 -14.67 -3.13
N LEU A 237 -7.02 -15.18 -2.59
CA LEU A 237 -5.75 -14.47 -2.53
C LEU A 237 -5.17 -14.24 -3.93
N PRO A 238 -4.27 -13.25 -4.08
CA PRO A 238 -3.50 -13.05 -5.31
C PRO A 238 -2.85 -14.35 -5.81
N ALA A 239 -3.05 -14.66 -7.08
CA ALA A 239 -2.51 -15.88 -7.70
C ALA A 239 -0.98 -16.00 -7.60
N VAL A 240 -0.27 -14.85 -7.59
CA VAL A 240 1.16 -14.78 -7.34
C VAL A 240 1.44 -13.68 -6.33
N ASP A 241 2.11 -14.04 -5.23
CA ASP A 241 2.42 -13.08 -4.18
C ASP A 241 3.80 -12.42 -4.40
N PHE A 242 3.77 -11.13 -4.75
CA PHE A 242 4.98 -10.30 -4.90
C PHE A 242 5.32 -9.51 -3.63
N ARG A 243 4.51 -9.63 -2.57
CA ARG A 243 4.63 -8.84 -1.34
C ARG A 243 5.77 -9.39 -0.46
N PRO A 244 6.32 -8.57 0.45
CA PRO A 244 7.46 -8.99 1.26
C PRO A 244 7.10 -10.06 2.30
N PHE A 245 5.81 -10.23 2.63
CA PHE A 245 5.29 -11.26 3.54
C PHE A 245 4.84 -12.54 2.83
N LYS A 246 5.23 -12.76 1.58
CA LYS A 246 4.83 -13.97 0.83
C LYS A 246 5.18 -15.26 1.59
N VAL A 247 4.45 -16.33 1.28
CA VAL A 247 4.73 -17.67 1.81
C VAL A 247 6.21 -18.05 1.59
N GLY A 248 6.86 -18.51 2.66
CA GLY A 248 8.28 -18.84 2.74
C GLY A 248 9.20 -17.68 3.15
N ALA A 249 8.71 -16.45 3.25
CA ALA A 249 9.51 -15.30 3.67
C ALA A 249 9.87 -15.36 5.16
N ASN A 250 11.15 -15.19 5.49
CA ASN A 250 11.60 -14.97 6.87
C ASN A 250 11.53 -13.47 7.19
N VAL A 251 10.50 -13.10 7.96
CA VAL A 251 10.19 -11.71 8.30
C VAL A 251 11.15 -11.20 9.38
N ARG A 252 11.58 -12.07 10.32
CA ARG A 252 12.54 -11.70 11.37
C ARG A 252 13.87 -11.28 10.77
N GLU A 253 14.48 -12.17 9.97
CA GLU A 253 15.74 -11.88 9.28
C GLU A 253 15.63 -10.65 8.40
N ARG A 254 14.51 -10.52 7.67
CA ARG A 254 14.29 -9.37 6.80
C ARG A 254 14.16 -8.06 7.60
N LYS A 255 13.45 -8.06 8.72
CA LYS A 255 13.30 -6.89 9.61
C LYS A 255 14.66 -6.49 10.17
N GLU A 256 15.46 -7.45 10.65
CA GLU A 256 16.82 -7.18 11.14
C GLU A 256 17.71 -6.56 10.05
N LEU A 257 17.67 -7.08 8.82
CA LEU A 257 18.42 -6.52 7.70
C LEU A 257 17.99 -5.09 7.35
N GLU A 258 16.69 -4.80 7.39
CA GLU A 258 16.15 -3.47 7.07
C GLU A 258 16.37 -2.46 8.20
N THR A 259 16.35 -2.88 9.46
CA THR A 259 16.66 -2.05 10.63
C THR A 259 18.14 -1.71 10.69
N ASN A 260 19.02 -2.64 10.32
CA ASN A 260 20.46 -2.42 10.23
C ASN A 260 20.90 -1.63 8.98
N ALA A 261 19.97 -1.32 8.06
CA ALA A 261 20.28 -0.57 6.86
C ALA A 261 20.62 0.88 7.22
N LYS A 262 21.80 1.31 6.78
CA LYS A 262 22.33 2.67 6.97
C LYS A 262 22.15 3.49 5.70
N VAL A 263 22.24 4.80 5.88
CA VAL A 263 22.23 5.78 4.79
C VAL A 263 23.37 6.74 5.01
N ASP A 264 24.13 7.02 3.96
CA ASP A 264 25.10 8.10 3.98
C ASP A 264 24.42 9.42 3.63
N ILE A 265 24.67 10.42 4.47
CA ILE A 265 24.30 11.81 4.20
C ILE A 265 25.35 12.38 3.23
N LEU A 266 24.90 12.72 2.03
CA LEU A 266 25.70 13.33 0.97
C LEU A 266 25.73 14.86 1.08
N GLY A 267 24.78 15.45 1.78
CA GLY A 267 24.66 16.89 1.88
C GLY A 267 23.47 17.37 2.68
N TRP A 268 23.41 18.68 2.85
CA TRP A 268 22.44 19.39 3.68
C TRP A 268 21.81 20.53 2.90
N VAL A 269 20.51 20.72 3.07
CA VAL A 269 19.81 21.92 2.62
C VAL A 269 19.69 22.84 3.84
N LEU A 270 20.34 23.99 3.79
CA LEU A 270 20.38 24.97 4.89
C LEU A 270 19.54 26.19 4.53
N ARG A 271 18.73 26.66 5.47
CA ARG A 271 17.94 27.90 5.35
C ARG A 271 18.41 28.91 6.38
N ASN A 272 18.53 30.16 5.97
CA ASN A 272 18.73 31.29 6.86
C ASN A 272 17.50 32.19 6.82
N ASP A 273 16.77 32.27 7.94
CA ASP A 273 15.53 33.05 8.05
C ASP A 273 15.80 34.56 7.97
N SER A 274 17.01 35.01 8.37
CA SER A 274 17.38 36.43 8.35
C SER A 274 17.78 36.94 6.96
N LEU A 275 18.22 36.04 6.07
CA LEU A 275 18.64 36.37 4.71
C LEU A 275 17.63 35.90 3.64
N ASP A 276 16.57 35.20 4.06
CA ASP A 276 15.63 34.45 3.23
C ASP A 276 16.31 33.67 2.09
N LYS A 277 17.44 33.04 2.41
CA LYS A 277 18.26 32.27 1.47
C LYS A 277 18.30 30.81 1.87
N THR A 278 18.11 29.94 0.89
CA THR A 278 18.30 28.49 1.00
C THR A 278 19.50 28.08 0.16
N ILE A 279 20.44 27.35 0.75
CA ILE A 279 21.65 26.87 0.08
C ILE A 279 21.76 25.35 0.22
N THR A 280 22.41 24.74 -0.75
CA THR A 280 22.73 23.31 -0.71
C THR A 280 24.22 23.16 -0.47
N PHE A 281 24.58 22.43 0.58
CA PHE A 281 25.96 22.07 0.88
C PHE A 281 26.13 20.57 0.69
N MET A 282 26.96 20.16 -0.27
CA MET A 282 27.36 18.75 -0.41
C MET A 282 28.56 18.49 0.49
N GLU A 283 28.47 17.44 1.29
CA GLU A 283 29.59 17.04 2.14
C GLU A 283 30.72 16.47 1.26
N PRO A 284 31.98 16.90 1.48
CA PRO A 284 33.12 16.46 0.69
C PRO A 284 33.42 14.96 0.87
N GLU A 285 32.97 14.37 2.00
CA GLU A 285 32.98 12.93 2.23
C GLU A 285 31.60 12.46 2.77
N PRO A 286 31.00 11.39 2.23
CA PRO A 286 29.71 10.88 2.71
C PRO A 286 29.76 10.54 4.21
N GLY A 287 28.79 11.07 4.98
CA GLY A 287 28.65 10.79 6.41
C GLY A 287 29.54 11.63 7.35
N LYS A 288 30.48 12.44 6.84
CA LYS A 288 31.14 13.46 7.65
C LYS A 288 30.33 14.75 7.59
N ILE A 289 29.93 15.25 8.74
CA ILE A 289 29.23 16.53 8.83
C ILE A 289 30.31 17.63 8.83
N THR A 290 30.34 18.49 7.83
CA THR A 290 31.29 19.61 7.73
C THR A 290 30.61 20.93 7.41
N TYR A 291 29.33 20.93 7.04
CA TYR A 291 28.56 22.14 6.72
C TYR A 291 28.64 23.21 7.83
N TYR A 292 28.72 22.81 9.10
CA TYR A 292 28.78 23.73 10.24
C TYR A 292 30.06 24.58 10.28
N LYS A 293 31.10 24.19 9.53
CA LYS A 293 32.34 24.97 9.42
C LYS A 293 32.15 26.22 8.56
N GLU A 294 31.31 26.13 7.54
CA GLU A 294 31.03 27.23 6.61
C GLU A 294 29.72 27.97 6.96
N TYR A 295 28.74 27.25 7.52
CA TYR A 295 27.41 27.77 7.82
C TYR A 295 27.04 27.50 9.27
N THR A 296 27.32 28.47 10.13
CA THR A 296 27.16 28.32 11.59
C THR A 296 25.74 28.68 12.04
N LYS A 297 25.29 28.05 13.15
CA LYS A 297 24.03 28.44 13.83
C LYS A 297 24.05 29.90 14.29
N ALA A 298 25.22 30.43 14.66
CA ALA A 298 25.39 31.82 15.07
C ALA A 298 25.07 32.81 13.94
N GLN A 299 25.28 32.42 12.69
CA GLN A 299 24.91 33.21 11.50
C GLN A 299 23.42 33.06 11.13
N GLY A 300 22.63 32.29 11.88
CA GLY A 300 21.18 32.10 11.63
C GLY A 300 20.84 30.93 10.70
N TRP A 301 21.81 30.08 10.32
CA TRP A 301 21.56 28.92 9.46
C TRP A 301 20.95 27.75 10.23
N LYS A 302 19.83 27.23 9.71
CA LYS A 302 19.12 26.05 10.19
C LYS A 302 19.16 24.95 9.13
N VAL A 303 19.32 23.71 9.57
CA VAL A 303 19.17 22.55 8.69
C VAL A 303 17.69 22.39 8.38
N LYS A 304 17.34 22.44 7.10
CA LYS A 304 15.99 22.19 6.61
C LYS A 304 15.82 20.74 6.20
N ASP A 305 16.76 20.21 5.42
CA ASP A 305 16.68 18.84 4.89
C ASP A 305 18.06 18.18 4.73
N GLN A 306 18.04 16.86 4.54
CA GLN A 306 19.21 16.03 4.31
C GLN A 306 19.14 15.34 2.95
N ILE A 307 20.24 15.38 2.19
CA ILE A 307 20.41 14.62 0.95
C ILE A 307 21.04 13.29 1.32
N GLN A 308 20.32 12.22 1.03
CA GLN A 308 20.61 10.87 1.51
C GLN A 308 20.84 9.91 0.32
N THR A 309 21.76 8.95 0.49
CA THR A 309 21.95 7.82 -0.44
C THR A 309 20.82 6.79 -0.33
N ASP A 310 20.79 5.83 -1.27
CA ASP A 310 19.97 4.63 -1.08
C ASP A 310 20.49 3.80 0.11
N TRP A 311 19.57 3.16 0.83
CA TRP A 311 19.86 2.34 1.99
C TRP A 311 20.85 1.20 1.65
N TYR A 312 21.82 0.97 2.52
CA TYR A 312 22.79 -0.12 2.36
C TYR A 312 23.12 -0.79 3.69
N VAL A 313 23.54 -2.05 3.64
CA VAL A 313 24.13 -2.76 4.78
C VAL A 313 25.58 -3.04 4.45
N GLU A 314 26.46 -2.77 5.41
CA GLU A 314 27.87 -3.13 5.31
C GLU A 314 28.03 -4.59 5.74
N LYS A 315 28.32 -5.45 4.78
CA LYS A 315 28.70 -6.84 5.05
C LYS A 315 30.08 -7.07 4.45
N ASP A 316 31.02 -7.51 5.27
CA ASP A 316 32.39 -7.83 4.85
C ASP A 316 33.11 -6.68 4.11
N GLY A 317 32.88 -5.43 4.53
CA GLY A 317 33.50 -4.23 3.94
C GLY A 317 32.90 -3.77 2.61
N GLN A 318 31.82 -4.41 2.13
CA GLN A 318 31.09 -4.00 0.92
C GLN A 318 29.71 -3.43 1.27
N LYS A 319 29.35 -2.31 0.63
CA LYS A 319 28.03 -1.69 0.76
C LYS A 319 27.06 -2.40 -0.16
N ILE A 320 26.20 -3.24 0.41
CA ILE A 320 25.15 -3.93 -0.34
C ILE A 320 23.89 -3.07 -0.27
N PRO A 321 23.33 -2.60 -1.40
CA PRO A 321 22.10 -1.82 -1.38
C PRO A 321 20.94 -2.70 -0.87
N VAL A 322 20.20 -2.18 0.11
CA VAL A 322 19.03 -2.82 0.69
C VAL A 322 17.82 -1.99 0.36
N THR A 323 16.85 -2.55 -0.34
CA THR A 323 15.55 -1.89 -0.51
C THR A 323 14.73 -2.10 0.77
N LYS A 324 14.43 -1.03 1.52
CA LYS A 324 13.47 -1.10 2.63
C LYS A 324 12.10 -1.52 2.09
N THR A 325 11.48 -2.48 2.76
CA THR A 325 10.12 -2.92 2.46
C THR A 325 9.21 -2.55 3.61
N LYS A 326 7.95 -2.95 3.56
CA LYS A 326 7.03 -2.77 4.69
C LYS A 326 7.33 -3.69 5.88
N VAL A 327 8.34 -4.54 5.79
CA VAL A 327 8.77 -5.39 6.90
C VAL A 327 9.48 -4.56 7.98
N SER A 328 10.21 -3.50 7.62
CA SER A 328 10.76 -2.55 8.61
C SER A 328 9.68 -1.86 9.44
N ASP A 329 8.52 -1.63 8.81
CA ASP A 329 7.36 -0.97 9.43
C ASP A 329 6.49 -1.97 10.21
N PHE A 330 6.87 -3.26 10.27
CA PHE A 330 6.14 -4.27 11.01
C PHE A 330 6.26 -3.98 12.50
N ALA A 331 5.20 -3.36 13.05
CA ALA A 331 5.02 -3.04 14.45
C ALA A 331 3.61 -3.46 14.87
N VAL A 332 3.52 -4.27 15.92
CA VAL A 332 2.26 -4.78 16.47
C VAL A 332 2.19 -4.40 17.93
N GLU A 333 1.12 -3.73 18.31
CA GLU A 333 0.90 -3.23 19.67
C GLU A 333 -0.23 -3.98 20.35
N SER A 334 -0.02 -4.29 21.62
CA SER A 334 -1.07 -4.71 22.56
C SER A 334 -1.60 -3.49 23.35
N SER A 335 -2.49 -3.73 24.30
CA SER A 335 -2.90 -2.72 25.28
C SER A 335 -1.78 -2.32 26.24
N GLU A 336 -0.75 -3.16 26.42
CA GLU A 336 0.30 -3.00 27.43
C GLU A 336 1.65 -2.57 26.83
N GLY A 337 1.81 -2.63 25.51
CA GLY A 337 3.04 -2.26 24.81
C GLY A 337 3.22 -2.95 23.46
N GLU A 338 4.36 -2.72 22.81
CA GLU A 338 4.74 -3.36 21.55
C GLU A 338 5.08 -4.85 21.77
N VAL A 339 4.48 -5.74 20.99
CA VAL A 339 4.63 -7.21 21.10
C VAL A 339 5.29 -7.82 19.86
N THR A 340 5.86 -6.99 18.99
CA THR A 340 6.37 -7.43 17.69
C THR A 340 7.49 -8.47 17.82
N ASP A 341 8.45 -8.22 18.70
CA ASP A 341 9.60 -9.11 18.86
C ASP A 341 9.18 -10.44 19.50
N ASP A 342 8.18 -10.44 20.38
CA ASP A 342 7.60 -11.65 20.97
C ASP A 342 6.88 -12.49 19.91
N ILE A 343 6.24 -11.86 18.94
CA ILE A 343 5.61 -12.53 17.81
C ILE A 343 6.69 -13.11 16.89
N LEU A 344 7.71 -12.31 16.56
CA LEU A 344 8.75 -12.72 15.63
C LEU A 344 9.64 -13.81 16.21
N ASN A 345 9.90 -13.82 17.52
CA ASN A 345 10.77 -14.79 18.20
C ASN A 345 10.05 -16.05 18.70
N GLU A 346 8.74 -16.17 18.42
CA GLU A 346 7.96 -17.35 18.77
C GLU A 346 8.48 -18.59 18.02
N LYS A 347 9.06 -19.54 18.76
CA LYS A 347 9.63 -20.78 18.19
C LYS A 347 8.53 -21.78 17.80
N GLY A 348 7.38 -21.72 18.47
CA GLY A 348 6.21 -22.53 18.18
C GLY A 348 5.47 -22.06 16.92
N TYR A 349 4.41 -22.79 16.58
CA TYR A 349 3.47 -22.33 15.56
C TYR A 349 2.59 -21.22 16.12
N SER A 350 2.36 -20.19 15.30
CA SER A 350 1.39 -19.15 15.59
C SER A 350 0.37 -18.99 14.46
N LEU A 351 -0.87 -18.71 14.86
CA LEU A 351 -1.99 -18.43 13.98
C LEU A 351 -2.35 -16.95 14.13
N MET A 352 -1.97 -16.16 13.13
CA MET A 352 -2.24 -14.74 13.06
C MET A 352 -3.51 -14.50 12.24
N ILE A 353 -4.54 -13.94 12.86
CA ILE A 353 -5.79 -13.57 12.21
C ILE A 353 -5.75 -12.07 11.88
N ILE A 354 -5.76 -11.71 10.61
CA ILE A 354 -5.72 -10.31 10.18
C ILE A 354 -7.13 -9.84 9.85
N ALA A 355 -7.58 -8.82 10.57
CA ALA A 355 -8.87 -8.17 10.38
C ALA A 355 -8.65 -6.66 10.22
N TYR A 356 -8.15 -6.25 9.05
CA TYR A 356 -7.79 -4.84 8.79
C TYR A 356 -9.00 -3.89 8.73
N LYS A 357 -10.23 -4.40 8.77
CA LYS A 357 -11.43 -3.58 8.93
C LYS A 357 -12.54 -4.36 9.61
N LEU A 358 -12.92 -3.97 10.82
CA LEU A 358 -14.07 -4.55 11.50
C LEU A 358 -15.35 -4.05 10.83
N LYS A 359 -16.12 -4.96 10.21
CA LYS A 359 -17.38 -4.60 9.56
C LYS A 359 -18.49 -4.55 10.60
N GLY A 360 -19.06 -3.37 10.79
CA GLY A 360 -20.12 -3.15 11.78
C GLY A 360 -20.51 -1.69 11.89
N GLN A 361 -21.32 -1.38 12.88
CA GLN A 361 -21.76 -0.03 13.21
C GLN A 361 -21.58 0.22 14.70
N LYS A 362 -21.11 1.42 15.04
CA LYS A 362 -21.11 1.89 16.42
C LYS A 362 -22.52 2.35 16.77
N GLN A 363 -23.06 1.86 17.89
CA GLN A 363 -24.35 2.26 18.43
C GLN A 363 -24.19 2.66 19.89
N ILE A 364 -24.93 3.68 20.32
CA ILE A 364 -24.93 4.10 21.73
C ILE A 364 -25.86 3.14 22.48
N GLU A 365 -25.30 2.39 23.42
CA GLU A 365 -26.05 1.53 24.33
C GLU A 365 -26.00 2.11 25.74
N THR A 366 -27.14 1.99 26.41
CA THR A 366 -27.35 2.49 27.76
C THR A 366 -27.06 1.35 28.74
N ILE A 367 -25.91 1.37 29.41
CA ILE A 367 -25.47 0.30 30.31
C ILE A 367 -25.65 0.77 31.77
N ALA A 368 -26.26 -0.08 32.60
CA ALA A 368 -26.35 0.14 34.04
C ALA A 368 -25.06 -0.34 34.71
N VAL A 369 -24.22 0.59 35.17
CA VAL A 369 -22.98 0.30 35.89
C VAL A 369 -23.23 0.47 37.39
N PRO A 370 -22.77 -0.45 38.26
CA PRO A 370 -22.85 -0.28 39.70
C PRO A 370 -21.98 0.92 40.13
N ASP A 371 -22.59 1.90 40.77
CA ASP A 371 -21.92 3.09 41.29
C ASP A 371 -21.89 3.03 42.81
N THR A 372 -20.67 2.98 43.37
CA THR A 372 -20.47 2.76 44.80
C THR A 372 -20.22 4.09 45.49
N THR A 373 -21.12 4.47 46.40
CA THR A 373 -20.94 5.67 47.23
C THR A 373 -20.12 5.32 48.45
N TRP A 374 -18.99 6.00 48.62
CA TRP A 374 -18.09 5.82 49.77
C TRP A 374 -18.33 6.90 50.82
N ALA A 375 -18.31 6.53 52.10
CA ALA A 375 -18.17 7.46 53.22
C ALA A 375 -16.90 7.11 53.99
N SER A 376 -16.28 8.11 54.60
CA SER A 376 -15.16 7.89 55.52
C SER A 376 -15.63 8.19 56.94
N ASP A 377 -15.59 7.18 57.80
CA ASP A 377 -15.85 7.36 59.22
C ASP A 377 -14.51 7.67 59.94
N THR A 378 -14.55 8.59 60.90
CA THR A 378 -13.40 8.92 61.75
C THR A 378 -13.37 8.01 62.97
N VAL A 379 -12.41 7.10 63.03
CA VAL A 379 -12.19 6.24 64.21
C VAL A 379 -11.06 6.86 65.02
N ARG A 380 -11.37 7.30 66.25
CA ARG A 380 -10.40 7.90 67.17
C ARG A 380 -9.54 6.82 67.79
N VAL A 381 -8.23 6.89 67.61
CA VAL A 381 -7.26 5.89 68.11
C VAL A 381 -6.57 6.37 69.39
N THR A 382 -6.29 7.68 69.50
CA THR A 382 -5.80 8.33 70.74
C THR A 382 -6.42 9.72 70.91
N LYS A 383 -6.08 10.44 71.99
CA LYS A 383 -6.62 11.78 72.28
C LYS A 383 -6.35 12.77 71.14
N ASP A 384 -5.25 12.60 70.40
CA ASP A 384 -4.81 13.54 69.35
C ASP A 384 -4.70 12.89 67.94
N SER A 385 -5.17 11.64 67.75
CA SER A 385 -5.11 10.96 66.44
C SER A 385 -6.43 10.32 66.03
N PHE A 386 -6.82 10.55 64.77
CA PHE A 386 -7.96 9.91 64.11
C PHE A 386 -7.48 9.17 62.87
N TYR A 387 -8.05 7.99 62.60
CA TYR A 387 -7.87 7.25 61.36
C TYR A 387 -9.16 7.31 60.54
N LEU A 388 -9.05 7.55 59.24
CA LEU A 388 -10.19 7.53 58.33
C LEU A 388 -10.39 6.10 57.83
N GLN A 389 -11.51 5.49 58.20
CA GLN A 389 -11.89 4.18 57.70
C GLN A 389 -12.92 4.35 56.58
N PRO A 390 -12.58 4.02 55.32
CA PRO A 390 -13.55 4.03 54.24
C PRO A 390 -14.58 2.92 54.45
N ARG A 391 -15.86 3.26 54.33
CA ARG A 391 -16.98 2.32 54.30
C ARG A 391 -17.85 2.56 53.07
N ILE A 392 -18.41 1.48 52.54
CA ILE A 392 -19.39 1.54 51.45
C ILE A 392 -20.74 1.92 52.05
N VAL A 393 -21.34 3.01 51.57
CA VAL A 393 -22.65 3.51 52.03
C VAL A 393 -23.78 2.85 51.26
N SER A 394 -23.66 2.80 49.94
CA SER A 394 -24.64 2.20 49.05
C SER A 394 -23.99 1.87 47.70
N VAL A 395 -24.56 0.88 47.02
CA VAL A 395 -24.27 0.61 45.60
C VAL A 395 -25.54 0.95 44.83
N GLY A 396 -25.52 2.08 44.14
CA GLY A 396 -26.59 2.49 43.23
C GLY A 396 -26.35 1.94 41.83
N GLN A 397 -27.35 2.02 40.96
CA GLN A 397 -27.16 1.81 39.52
C GLN A 397 -27.06 3.16 38.84
N LYS A 398 -25.93 3.43 38.19
CA LYS A 398 -25.75 4.61 37.33
C LYS A 398 -25.83 4.17 35.89
N THR A 399 -26.72 4.81 35.17
CA THR A 399 -26.87 4.61 33.74
C THR A 399 -25.81 5.42 33.01
N ILE A 400 -24.96 4.76 32.23
CA ILE A 400 -23.93 5.41 31.40
C ILE A 400 -24.19 5.05 29.95
N GLU A 401 -24.19 6.05 29.08
CA GLU A 401 -24.20 5.87 27.64
C GLU A 401 -22.80 5.46 27.19
N LYS A 402 -22.65 4.23 26.69
CA LYS A 402 -21.40 3.73 26.12
C LYS A 402 -21.62 3.50 24.62
N GLU A 403 -20.68 3.97 23.81
CA GLU A 403 -20.64 3.61 22.39
C GLU A 403 -20.13 2.16 22.28
N VAL A 404 -20.96 1.27 21.72
CA VAL A 404 -20.67 -0.16 21.57
C VAL A 404 -20.66 -0.53 20.09
N PHE A 405 -19.70 -1.35 19.67
CA PHE A 405 -19.57 -1.76 18.27
C PHE A 405 -20.38 -3.02 17.93
N ILE A 406 -21.43 -2.90 17.11
CA ILE A 406 -22.23 -4.04 16.63
C ILE A 406 -21.64 -4.55 15.31
N PRO A 407 -21.12 -5.79 15.26
CA PRO A 407 -20.63 -6.36 14.02
C PRO A 407 -21.76 -6.62 13.02
N ALA A 408 -21.44 -6.50 11.74
CA ALA A 408 -22.33 -6.93 10.67
C ALA A 408 -22.59 -8.44 10.79
N ALA A 409 -23.84 -8.86 10.60
CA ALA A 409 -24.27 -10.23 10.86
C ALA A 409 -23.46 -11.26 10.04
N ASP A 410 -23.23 -10.99 8.76
CA ASP A 410 -22.44 -11.86 7.86
C ASP A 410 -20.97 -11.96 8.28
N TYR A 411 -20.43 -10.89 8.86
CA TYR A 411 -19.04 -10.85 9.33
C TYR A 411 -18.89 -11.56 10.68
N ALA A 412 -19.81 -11.34 11.61
CA ALA A 412 -19.85 -12.05 12.90
C ALA A 412 -20.00 -13.56 12.71
N GLU A 413 -20.89 -13.98 11.80
CA GLU A 413 -21.14 -15.38 11.51
C GLU A 413 -19.88 -16.10 11.00
N ARG A 414 -19.09 -15.44 10.13
CA ARG A 414 -17.81 -15.99 9.65
C ARG A 414 -16.82 -16.24 10.79
N PHE A 415 -16.71 -15.31 11.73
CA PHE A 415 -15.85 -15.50 12.89
C PHE A 415 -16.35 -16.66 13.75
N GLN A 416 -17.64 -16.69 14.08
CA GLN A 416 -18.22 -17.71 14.94
C GLN A 416 -18.18 -19.13 14.33
N LYS A 417 -18.42 -19.26 13.02
CA LYS A 417 -18.55 -20.58 12.37
C LYS A 417 -17.24 -21.12 11.77
N GLU A 418 -16.32 -20.25 11.37
CA GLU A 418 -15.14 -20.66 10.62
C GLU A 418 -13.84 -20.32 11.36
N VAL A 419 -13.62 -19.05 11.70
CA VAL A 419 -12.35 -18.58 12.29
C VAL A 419 -12.16 -19.05 13.72
N ASN A 420 -13.18 -18.90 14.58
CA ASN A 420 -13.09 -19.23 15.99
C ASN A 420 -12.89 -20.73 16.24
N PRO A 421 -13.60 -21.65 15.53
CA PRO A 421 -13.33 -23.08 15.66
C PRO A 421 -11.89 -23.46 15.29
N LEU A 422 -11.34 -22.87 14.22
CA LEU A 422 -9.94 -23.08 13.82
C LEU A 422 -8.97 -22.54 14.89
N ALA A 423 -9.23 -21.34 15.39
CA ALA A 423 -8.46 -20.69 16.44
C ALA A 423 -8.46 -21.51 17.75
N GLU A 424 -9.62 -22.01 18.17
CA GLU A 424 -9.74 -22.84 19.37
C GLU A 424 -9.01 -24.18 19.22
N ALA A 425 -9.12 -24.82 18.05
CA ALA A 425 -8.41 -26.06 17.77
C ALA A 425 -6.88 -25.86 17.76
N ALA A 426 -6.41 -24.77 17.15
CA ALA A 426 -5.00 -24.40 17.15
C ALA A 426 -4.48 -24.09 18.57
N SER A 427 -5.25 -23.34 19.36
CA SER A 427 -4.90 -23.04 20.75
C SER A 427 -4.82 -24.30 21.61
N LYS A 428 -5.76 -25.25 21.45
CA LYS A 428 -5.72 -26.57 22.13
C LYS A 428 -4.50 -27.40 21.73
N ALA A 429 -4.00 -27.23 20.51
CA ALA A 429 -2.77 -27.89 20.04
C ALA A 429 -1.48 -27.16 20.47
N GLY A 430 -1.59 -26.10 21.28
CA GLY A 430 -0.44 -25.34 21.79
C GLY A 430 0.07 -24.26 20.84
N TRP A 431 -0.68 -23.91 19.78
CA TRP A 431 -0.31 -22.81 18.90
C TRP A 431 -0.70 -21.48 19.54
N LYS A 432 0.14 -20.46 19.36
CA LYS A 432 -0.18 -19.09 19.80
C LYS A 432 -1.17 -18.47 18.83
N VAL A 433 -2.34 -18.05 19.31
CA VAL A 433 -3.40 -17.49 18.45
C VAL A 433 -3.70 -16.06 18.87
N TYR A 434 -3.75 -15.16 17.90
CA TYR A 434 -4.08 -13.75 18.11
C TYR A 434 -4.66 -13.14 16.84
N ALA A 435 -5.47 -12.09 17.01
CA ALA A 435 -5.95 -11.27 15.91
C ALA A 435 -5.24 -9.92 15.88
N ILE A 436 -5.11 -9.32 14.70
CA ILE A 436 -4.60 -7.97 14.53
C ILE A 436 -5.61 -7.14 13.74
N THR A 437 -6.01 -6.01 14.32
CA THR A 437 -6.88 -5.00 13.70
C THR A 437 -6.12 -3.71 13.47
N THR A 438 -6.76 -2.73 12.83
CA THR A 438 -6.15 -1.40 12.67
C THR A 438 -6.16 -0.63 13.98
N TYR A 439 -5.31 0.39 14.07
CA TYR A 439 -5.38 1.37 15.16
C TYR A 439 -6.77 2.01 15.29
N GLY A 440 -7.42 2.34 14.16
CA GLY A 440 -8.75 2.95 14.14
C GLY A 440 -9.86 2.04 14.67
N ASP A 441 -9.73 0.72 14.52
CA ASP A 441 -10.71 -0.26 14.99
C ASP A 441 -10.38 -0.81 16.38
N SER A 442 -9.26 -0.41 16.98
CA SER A 442 -8.76 -0.98 18.25
C SER A 442 -9.74 -0.80 19.43
N GLU A 443 -10.45 0.33 19.49
CA GLU A 443 -11.50 0.57 20.49
C GLU A 443 -12.70 -0.37 20.34
N SER A 444 -13.03 -0.73 19.09
CA SER A 444 -14.13 -1.62 18.75
C SER A 444 -13.76 -3.09 18.84
N ALA A 445 -12.47 -3.42 18.92
CA ALA A 445 -11.98 -4.79 18.94
C ALA A 445 -12.44 -5.57 20.18
N ALA A 446 -12.52 -4.93 21.35
CA ALA A 446 -12.97 -5.58 22.58
C ALA A 446 -14.45 -5.98 22.51
N ASP A 447 -15.33 -5.04 22.16
CA ASP A 447 -16.76 -5.30 21.99
C ASP A 447 -17.01 -6.34 20.87
N PHE A 448 -16.22 -6.26 19.79
CA PHE A 448 -16.27 -7.24 18.71
C PHE A 448 -15.91 -8.65 19.21
N ALA A 449 -14.78 -8.78 19.92
CA ALA A 449 -14.29 -10.05 20.45
C ALA A 449 -15.31 -10.71 21.38
N GLU A 450 -15.93 -9.94 22.27
CA GLU A 450 -16.98 -10.41 23.17
C GLU A 450 -18.19 -10.94 22.40
N ARG A 451 -18.68 -10.18 21.40
CA ARG A 451 -19.86 -10.54 20.61
C ARG A 451 -19.66 -11.74 19.70
N VAL A 452 -18.46 -11.90 19.14
CA VAL A 452 -18.13 -13.09 18.35
C VAL A 452 -17.65 -14.26 19.20
N GLN A 453 -17.51 -14.08 20.52
CA GLN A 453 -16.98 -15.08 21.46
C GLN A 453 -15.54 -15.51 21.13
N ALA A 454 -14.71 -14.58 20.63
CA ALA A 454 -13.30 -14.84 20.37
C ALA A 454 -12.51 -14.90 21.70
N LYS A 455 -11.84 -16.03 21.93
CA LYS A 455 -11.05 -16.28 23.17
C LYS A 455 -9.58 -15.88 23.07
N TYR A 456 -9.17 -15.29 21.95
CA TYR A 456 -7.80 -14.88 21.68
C TYR A 456 -7.65 -13.36 21.76
N SER A 457 -6.43 -12.89 21.99
CA SER A 457 -6.12 -11.46 22.11
C SER A 457 -6.22 -10.74 20.77
N PHE A 458 -6.66 -9.48 20.82
CA PHE A 458 -6.64 -8.56 19.69
C PHE A 458 -5.51 -7.55 19.88
N TYR A 459 -4.65 -7.46 18.88
CA TYR A 459 -3.59 -6.48 18.78
C TYR A 459 -3.95 -5.45 17.70
N LYS A 460 -3.18 -4.37 17.65
CA LYS A 460 -3.36 -3.29 16.68
C LYS A 460 -2.09 -3.03 15.90
N ALA A 461 -2.23 -2.68 14.63
CA ALA A 461 -1.14 -2.33 13.73
C ALA A 461 -1.61 -1.35 12.63
N ASP A 462 -0.67 -0.87 11.81
CA ASP A 462 -0.96 0.01 10.68
C ASP A 462 -1.83 -0.68 9.61
N ASP A 463 -2.78 0.06 9.04
CA ASP A 463 -3.72 -0.47 8.03
C ASP A 463 -3.00 -0.97 6.77
N LYS A 464 -2.07 -0.15 6.25
CA LYS A 464 -1.32 -0.53 5.03
C LYS A 464 -0.43 -1.73 5.30
N LEU A 465 0.16 -1.83 6.49
CA LEU A 465 0.93 -3.00 6.92
C LEU A 465 0.06 -4.28 6.87
N LEU A 466 -1.10 -4.29 7.53
CA LEU A 466 -1.98 -5.46 7.59
C LEU A 466 -2.40 -5.95 6.22
N LYS A 467 -2.80 -5.01 5.35
CA LYS A 467 -3.15 -5.30 3.97
C LYS A 467 -1.94 -5.82 3.19
N THR A 468 -0.73 -5.31 3.46
CA THR A 468 0.51 -5.80 2.83
C THR A 468 0.83 -7.23 3.23
N ILE A 469 0.46 -7.66 4.44
CA ILE A 469 0.59 -9.05 4.87
C ILE A 469 -0.39 -9.93 4.09
N ILE A 470 -1.69 -9.65 4.13
CA ILE A 470 -2.71 -10.48 3.44
C ILE A 470 -3.83 -9.64 2.83
N ARG A 471 -4.25 -9.99 1.61
CA ARG A 471 -5.37 -9.37 0.88
C ARG A 471 -6.71 -10.03 1.23
N ALA A 472 -6.97 -10.28 2.51
CA ALA A 472 -8.17 -10.94 2.99
C ALA A 472 -8.67 -10.32 4.30
N ASN A 473 -9.99 -10.22 4.47
CA ASN A 473 -10.62 -9.70 5.69
C ASN A 473 -11.86 -10.52 6.11
N PRO A 474 -11.74 -11.42 7.10
CA PRO A 474 -10.49 -11.78 7.78
C PRO A 474 -9.54 -12.55 6.87
N GLY A 475 -8.26 -12.54 7.19
CA GLY A 475 -7.23 -13.39 6.59
C GLY A 475 -6.52 -14.18 7.67
N VAL A 476 -6.13 -15.43 7.38
CA VAL A 476 -5.39 -16.25 8.35
C VAL A 476 -3.98 -16.48 7.82
N VAL A 477 -2.99 -16.23 8.67
CA VAL A 477 -1.58 -16.44 8.35
C VAL A 477 -0.96 -17.36 9.38
N VAL A 478 -0.27 -18.39 8.91
CA VAL A 478 0.45 -19.34 9.76
C VAL A 478 1.93 -18.98 9.76
N TRP A 479 2.48 -18.83 10.95
CA TRP A 479 3.88 -18.46 11.16
C TRP A 479 4.56 -19.49 12.07
N LYS A 480 5.88 -19.58 11.92
CA LYS A 480 6.76 -20.31 12.84
C LYS A 480 8.15 -19.70 12.78
N ASP A 481 8.74 -19.42 13.93
CA ASP A 481 10.12 -18.95 14.05
C ASP A 481 10.44 -17.76 13.12
N GLY A 482 9.51 -16.79 13.05
CA GLY A 482 9.66 -15.58 12.23
C GLY A 482 9.43 -15.79 10.72
N GLN A 483 9.14 -17.02 10.27
CA GLN A 483 8.84 -17.35 8.88
C GLN A 483 7.33 -17.47 8.64
N VAL A 484 6.87 -16.92 7.52
CA VAL A 484 5.51 -17.14 7.00
C VAL A 484 5.45 -18.52 6.35
N LEU A 485 4.65 -19.42 6.91
CA LEU A 485 4.47 -20.76 6.38
C LEU A 485 3.31 -20.83 5.39
N ASP A 486 2.21 -20.14 5.67
CA ASP A 486 1.01 -20.24 4.83
C ASP A 486 0.03 -19.08 5.02
N MET A 487 -0.84 -18.88 4.04
CA MET A 487 -1.86 -17.82 4.04
C MET A 487 -3.18 -18.33 3.48
N TYR A 488 -4.29 -17.95 4.11
CA TYR A 488 -5.63 -18.39 3.73
C TYR A 488 -6.61 -17.22 3.64
N HIS A 489 -7.33 -17.16 2.53
CA HIS A 489 -8.51 -16.30 2.39
C HIS A 489 -9.64 -16.87 3.27
N HIS A 490 -10.49 -16.01 3.85
CA HIS A 490 -11.59 -16.46 4.70
C HIS A 490 -12.54 -17.46 4.00
N ARG A 491 -12.67 -17.42 2.68
CA ARG A 491 -13.54 -18.34 1.92
C ARG A 491 -12.98 -19.77 1.79
N HIS A 492 -11.69 -19.95 2.07
CA HIS A 492 -10.96 -21.17 1.83
C HIS A 492 -10.17 -21.60 3.08
N LEU A 493 -10.74 -21.36 4.27
CA LEU A 493 -10.13 -21.74 5.53
C LEU A 493 -10.05 -23.27 5.65
N PRO A 494 -8.87 -23.83 5.95
CA PRO A 494 -8.70 -25.26 6.14
C PRO A 494 -9.25 -25.68 7.51
N THR A 495 -9.58 -26.96 7.65
CA THR A 495 -9.76 -27.55 8.98
C THR A 495 -8.42 -27.62 9.70
N PHE A 496 -8.45 -27.60 11.04
CA PHE A 496 -7.22 -27.71 11.82
C PHE A 496 -6.45 -29.02 11.54
N GLU A 497 -7.16 -30.11 11.23
CA GLU A 497 -6.56 -31.40 10.87
C GLU A 497 -5.75 -31.32 9.57
N ALA A 498 -6.29 -30.66 8.54
CA ALA A 498 -5.59 -30.43 7.29
C ALA A 498 -4.37 -29.51 7.51
N LEU A 499 -4.54 -28.47 8.33
CA LEU A 499 -3.49 -27.50 8.63
C LEU A 499 -2.33 -28.12 9.41
N SER A 500 -2.64 -28.83 10.50
CA SER A 500 -1.65 -29.54 11.31
C SER A 500 -1.00 -30.69 10.54
N GLY A 501 -1.75 -31.38 9.68
CA GLY A 501 -1.23 -32.41 8.79
C GLY A 501 -0.18 -31.90 7.81
N LYS A 502 -0.36 -30.68 7.29
CA LYS A 502 0.58 -30.02 6.37
C LYS A 502 1.89 -29.61 7.05
N TRP A 503 1.84 -29.22 8.33
CA TRP A 503 2.95 -28.63 9.06
C TRP A 503 3.37 -29.43 10.31
N LYS A 504 3.25 -30.77 10.29
CA LYS A 504 3.65 -31.64 11.42
C LYS A 504 5.10 -31.47 11.85
#